data_AF-G6C1I8-F1
#
_entry.id   AF-G6C1I8-F1
#
_cell.length_a   1.000
_cell.length_b   1.000
_cell.length_c   1.000
_cell.angle_alpha   90.00
_cell.angle_beta   90.00
_cell.angle_gamma   90.00
#
_symmetry.space_group_name_H-M   'P 1'
#
loop_
_entity.id
_entity.type
_entity.pdbx_description
1 polymer ?
#
loop_
_entity_poly.entity_id
_entity_poly.type
_entity_poly.pdbx_seq_one_letter_code
_entity_poly.pdbx_strand_id
1 'polypeptide(L)'
;MDFKELLTKILSEVKKDEITIFTEPNEDSEILNKSKIGGRPYLPKDFVWPYYQELPLSFLAQINLEEVKSLDKDNLLPDKGMLYFFYELETQEWGYSPQDKGCAKVFYFEDTSNFELIDFPEDMEDYYKIPEFKVNFKSNISLPSYEDFDNLNEDEKILEKYKTHKNFKDFEDKLFDEYSEIYDEYMESIESHTKLLGYPDIIQNSMERRMCSCN
;
A
#
# COMPACT_ATOMS: atom_id res chain seq x y z
N MET A 1 26.39 17.92 -14.99
CA MET A 1 25.39 17.18 -14.21
C MET A 1 26.16 16.22 -13.35
N ASP A 2 26.12 16.46 -12.05
CA ASP A 2 26.64 15.55 -11.05
C ASP A 2 25.84 14.23 -11.09
N PHE A 3 26.39 13.11 -10.62
CA PHE A 3 25.70 11.80 -10.62
C PHE A 3 24.35 11.92 -9.90
N LYS A 4 24.36 12.51 -8.70
CA LYS A 4 23.19 12.71 -7.86
C LYS A 4 22.13 13.56 -8.55
N GLU A 5 22.54 14.55 -9.35
CA GLU A 5 21.64 15.40 -10.13
C GLU A 5 20.95 14.62 -11.26
N LEU A 6 21.68 13.74 -11.96
CA LEU A 6 21.11 12.86 -12.99
C LEU A 6 20.14 11.84 -12.39
N LEU A 7 20.53 11.17 -11.32
CA LEU A 7 19.68 10.19 -10.65
C LEU A 7 18.42 10.84 -10.08
N THR A 8 18.54 12.00 -9.42
CA THR A 8 17.37 12.74 -8.92
C THR A 8 16.42 13.12 -10.04
N LYS A 9 16.95 13.51 -11.21
CA LYS A 9 16.12 13.80 -12.38
C LYS A 9 15.38 12.55 -12.87
N ILE A 10 16.07 11.42 -13.01
CA ILE A 10 15.45 10.14 -13.40
C ILE A 10 14.35 9.75 -12.40
N LEU A 11 14.65 9.76 -11.09
CA LEU A 11 13.70 9.46 -10.03
C LEU A 11 12.48 10.38 -10.05
N SER A 12 12.67 11.66 -10.39
CA SER A 12 11.55 12.60 -10.51
C SER A 12 10.60 12.30 -11.68
N GLU A 13 11.06 11.58 -12.71
CA GLU A 13 10.25 11.15 -13.86
C GLU A 13 9.46 9.87 -13.56
N VAL A 14 9.91 9.05 -12.60
CA VAL A 14 9.28 7.75 -12.27
C VAL A 14 8.59 7.72 -10.91
N LYS A 15 8.73 8.77 -10.08
CA LYS A 15 8.03 8.84 -8.80
C LYS A 15 6.51 8.76 -8.99
N LYS A 16 5.82 8.20 -7.99
CA LYS A 16 4.35 8.17 -7.93
C LYS A 16 3.85 9.06 -6.80
N ASP A 17 2.64 9.59 -6.93
CA ASP A 17 1.95 10.19 -5.79
C ASP A 17 1.53 9.08 -4.80
N GLU A 18 1.68 9.39 -3.51
CA GLU A 18 1.39 8.50 -2.39
C GLU A 18 0.53 9.24 -1.37
N ILE A 19 -0.31 8.50 -0.66
CA ILE A 19 -1.03 8.99 0.51
C ILE A 19 -0.54 8.20 1.72
N THR A 20 0.30 8.83 2.53
CA THR A 20 0.81 8.24 3.77
C THR A 20 -0.25 8.31 4.86
N ILE A 21 -0.39 7.22 5.63
CA ILE A 21 -1.35 7.06 6.72
C ILE A 21 -0.60 7.10 8.05
N PHE A 22 -1.04 7.96 8.95
CA PHE A 22 -0.54 8.04 10.32
C PHE A 22 -1.60 7.58 11.29
N THR A 23 -1.21 6.81 12.30
CA THR A 23 -2.13 6.23 13.28
C THR A 23 -1.94 6.85 14.67
N GLU A 24 -3.04 7.10 15.36
CA GLU A 24 -3.06 7.42 16.79
C GLU A 24 -4.02 6.46 17.51
N PRO A 25 -3.70 6.01 18.74
CA PRO A 25 -4.61 5.15 19.50
C PRO A 25 -6.00 5.78 19.65
N ASN A 26 -7.05 5.00 19.45
CA ASN A 26 -8.40 5.45 19.73
C ASN A 26 -8.81 5.03 21.15
N GLU A 27 -8.85 5.99 22.07
CA GLU A 27 -9.01 5.65 23.48
C GLU A 27 -10.44 5.44 23.97
N ASP A 28 -11.53 5.90 23.30
CA ASP A 28 -12.91 5.60 23.74
C ASP A 28 -14.05 6.09 22.79
N SER A 29 -13.79 6.40 21.52
CA SER A 29 -14.84 6.92 20.60
C SER A 29 -15.12 5.97 19.45
N GLU A 30 -16.36 5.51 19.27
CA GLU A 30 -16.74 4.74 18.09
C GLU A 30 -16.46 5.52 16.79
N ILE A 31 -15.66 4.94 15.89
CA ILE A 31 -15.38 5.52 14.59
C ILE A 31 -16.37 4.93 13.57
N LEU A 32 -17.38 5.72 13.22
CA LEU A 32 -18.43 5.39 12.25
C LEU A 32 -18.19 6.13 10.93
N ASN A 33 -18.40 5.44 9.81
CA ASN A 33 -18.32 6.01 8.45
C ASN A 33 -17.07 6.88 8.16
N LYS A 34 -15.94 6.54 8.78
CA LYS A 34 -14.65 7.21 8.64
C LYS A 34 -13.53 6.19 8.50
N SER A 35 -12.37 6.65 8.08
CA SER A 35 -11.19 5.83 7.97
C SER A 35 -10.64 5.44 9.35
N LYS A 36 -10.11 4.22 9.46
CA LYS A 36 -9.43 3.70 10.65
C LYS A 36 -8.62 2.45 10.35
N ILE A 37 -7.69 2.12 11.24
CA ILE A 37 -7.00 0.82 11.30
C ILE A 37 -7.58 0.04 12.48
N GLY A 38 -7.88 -1.25 12.27
CA GLY A 38 -8.40 -2.16 13.29
C GLY A 38 -9.73 -1.73 13.91
N GLY A 39 -10.04 -2.33 15.07
CA GLY A 39 -11.32 -2.14 15.75
C GLY A 39 -12.49 -2.86 15.05
N ARG A 40 -13.72 -2.63 15.55
CA ARG A 40 -14.91 -3.20 14.92
C ARG A 40 -15.20 -2.48 13.61
N PRO A 41 -15.31 -3.15 12.46
CA PRO A 41 -15.58 -2.47 11.20
C PRO A 41 -17.02 -1.94 11.12
N TYR A 42 -17.20 -0.79 10.47
CA TYR A 42 -18.51 -0.24 10.13
C TYR A 42 -18.95 -0.82 8.78
N LEU A 43 -19.82 -1.83 8.76
CA LEU A 43 -20.12 -2.67 7.58
C LEU A 43 -21.64 -2.84 7.39
N PRO A 44 -22.10 -3.37 6.22
CA PRO A 44 -23.51 -3.74 6.05
C PRO A 44 -24.01 -4.65 7.18
N LYS A 45 -25.25 -4.46 7.64
CA LYS A 45 -25.84 -5.26 8.75
C LYS A 45 -25.86 -6.75 8.49
N ASP A 46 -25.98 -7.14 7.23
CA ASP A 46 -26.03 -8.51 6.75
C ASP A 46 -24.67 -8.98 6.20
N PHE A 47 -23.58 -8.29 6.56
CA PHE A 47 -22.24 -8.66 6.12
C PHE A 47 -21.85 -10.04 6.62
N VAL A 48 -21.50 -10.92 5.68
CA VAL A 48 -20.96 -12.24 5.98
C VAL A 48 -19.46 -12.12 6.14
N TRP A 49 -18.95 -12.37 7.35
CA TRP A 49 -17.53 -12.27 7.65
C TRP A 49 -16.71 -13.18 6.71
N PRO A 50 -15.63 -12.68 6.10
CA PRO A 50 -14.83 -13.47 5.19
C PRO A 50 -13.93 -14.45 5.94
N TYR A 51 -13.87 -15.69 5.45
CA TYR A 51 -12.94 -16.71 5.91
C TYR A 51 -11.96 -17.07 4.80
N TYR A 52 -10.76 -17.49 5.21
CA TYR A 52 -9.82 -18.25 4.41
C TYR A 52 -9.67 -19.63 5.04
N GLN A 53 -10.12 -20.66 4.29
CA GLN A 53 -10.35 -21.99 4.86
C GLN A 53 -11.31 -21.88 6.06
N GLU A 54 -10.93 -22.36 7.23
CA GLU A 54 -11.71 -22.28 8.46
C GLU A 54 -11.30 -21.10 9.36
N LEU A 55 -10.41 -20.22 8.89
CA LEU A 55 -9.89 -19.09 9.67
C LEU A 55 -10.61 -17.79 9.30
N PRO A 56 -11.20 -17.06 10.26
CA PRO A 56 -11.80 -15.76 10.00
C PRO A 56 -10.70 -14.75 9.67
N LEU A 57 -10.86 -13.99 8.58
CA LEU A 57 -9.88 -12.97 8.24
C LEU A 57 -9.92 -11.82 9.25
N SER A 58 -8.76 -11.35 9.69
CA SER A 58 -8.63 -10.14 10.51
C SER A 58 -9.03 -8.92 9.71
N PHE A 59 -9.83 -8.06 10.32
CA PHE A 59 -10.10 -6.74 9.79
C PHE A 59 -8.87 -5.84 10.00
N LEU A 60 -8.30 -5.35 8.90
CA LEU A 60 -7.11 -4.50 8.92
C LEU A 60 -7.47 -3.01 8.95
N ALA A 61 -8.32 -2.58 8.04
CA ALA A 61 -8.58 -1.17 7.83
C ALA A 61 -9.90 -0.94 7.09
N GLN A 62 -10.53 0.20 7.36
CA GLN A 62 -11.50 0.80 6.46
C GLN A 62 -11.01 2.19 6.06
N ILE A 63 -11.14 2.55 4.79
CA ILE A 63 -10.71 3.83 4.25
C ILE A 63 -11.88 4.49 3.53
N ASN A 64 -12.31 5.63 4.04
CA ASN A 64 -13.33 6.44 3.38
C ASN A 64 -12.65 7.24 2.27
N LEU A 65 -13.04 6.95 1.02
CA LEU A 65 -12.43 7.54 -0.15
C LEU A 65 -12.67 9.05 -0.24
N GLU A 66 -13.74 9.57 0.35
CA GLU A 66 -13.99 11.01 0.42
C GLU A 66 -12.95 11.74 1.28
N GLU A 67 -12.38 11.08 2.29
CA GLU A 67 -11.34 11.66 3.17
C GLU A 67 -9.98 11.78 2.47
N VAL A 68 -9.72 10.93 1.47
CA VAL A 68 -8.44 10.90 0.74
C VAL A 68 -8.52 11.50 -0.67
N LYS A 69 -9.72 11.78 -1.17
CA LYS A 69 -9.92 12.21 -2.56
C LYS A 69 -9.11 13.45 -2.95
N SER A 70 -8.97 14.42 -2.04
CA SER A 70 -8.18 15.63 -2.30
C SER A 70 -6.67 15.39 -2.40
N LEU A 71 -6.21 14.21 -1.95
CA LEU A 71 -4.79 13.82 -1.95
C LEU A 71 -4.44 12.89 -3.13
N ASP A 72 -5.44 12.23 -3.74
CA ASP A 72 -5.30 11.41 -4.94
C ASP A 72 -5.20 12.27 -6.21
N LYS A 73 -4.01 12.81 -6.47
CA LYS A 73 -3.76 13.74 -7.58
C LYS A 73 -3.92 13.09 -8.96
N ASP A 74 -3.65 11.80 -9.05
CA ASP A 74 -3.71 11.02 -10.28
C ASP A 74 -5.11 10.43 -10.55
N ASN A 75 -6.05 10.60 -9.61
CA ASN A 75 -7.43 10.08 -9.68
C ASN A 75 -7.49 8.55 -9.89
N LEU A 76 -6.65 7.83 -9.15
CA LEU A 76 -6.58 6.37 -9.20
C LEU A 76 -7.69 5.68 -8.38
N LEU A 77 -8.27 6.39 -7.40
CA LEU A 77 -9.31 5.89 -6.52
C LEU A 77 -10.69 6.45 -6.92
N PRO A 78 -11.79 5.71 -6.66
CA PRO A 78 -13.14 6.24 -6.76
C PRO A 78 -13.32 7.51 -5.90
N ASP A 79 -14.21 8.41 -6.33
CA ASP A 79 -14.43 9.70 -5.65
C ASP A 79 -15.05 9.58 -4.25
N LYS A 80 -15.75 8.47 -3.99
CA LYS A 80 -16.51 8.23 -2.77
C LYS A 80 -16.68 6.74 -2.48
N GLY A 81 -17.18 6.46 -1.29
CA GLY A 81 -17.40 5.11 -0.78
C GLY A 81 -16.30 4.70 0.19
N MET A 82 -16.35 3.45 0.61
CA MET A 82 -15.46 2.89 1.62
C MET A 82 -14.77 1.64 1.09
N LEU A 83 -13.44 1.59 1.25
CA LEU A 83 -12.63 0.38 1.07
C LEU A 83 -12.46 -0.32 2.40
N TYR A 84 -12.48 -1.65 2.39
CA TYR A 84 -12.23 -2.50 3.56
C TYR A 84 -11.17 -3.53 3.23
N PHE A 85 -10.19 -3.69 4.12
CA PHE A 85 -9.08 -4.60 3.95
C PHE A 85 -9.12 -5.68 5.02
N PHE A 86 -9.06 -6.93 4.57
CA PHE A 86 -9.05 -8.12 5.42
C PHE A 86 -7.87 -9.01 5.05
N TYR A 87 -7.23 -9.60 6.06
CA TYR A 87 -6.11 -10.51 5.86
C TYR A 87 -6.05 -11.59 6.93
N GLU A 88 -5.52 -12.75 6.56
CA GLU A 88 -5.31 -13.91 7.41
C GLU A 88 -4.01 -13.69 8.21
N LEU A 89 -4.10 -13.62 9.54
CA LEU A 89 -2.96 -13.27 10.43
C LEU A 89 -2.33 -14.45 11.18
N GLU A 90 -2.90 -15.65 11.12
CA GLU A 90 -2.37 -16.86 11.76
C GLU A 90 -1.23 -17.47 10.96
N THR A 91 -1.52 -17.83 9.70
CA THR A 91 -0.56 -18.44 8.78
C THR A 91 0.23 -17.39 8.01
N GLN A 92 -0.33 -16.18 7.85
CA GLN A 92 0.30 -15.04 7.18
C GLN A 92 0.78 -15.42 5.78
N GLU A 93 -0.10 -16.07 5.02
CA GLU A 93 0.21 -16.51 3.66
C GLU A 93 0.52 -15.32 2.76
N TRP A 94 1.61 -15.45 2.00
CA TRP A 94 2.16 -14.35 1.21
C TRP A 94 1.39 -14.12 -0.10
N GLY A 95 0.55 -15.06 -0.53
CA GLY A 95 -0.17 -14.97 -1.81
C GLY A 95 0.66 -15.45 -3.00
N TYR A 96 1.80 -16.12 -2.77
CA TYR A 96 2.68 -16.62 -3.83
C TYR A 96 2.17 -17.91 -4.46
N SER A 97 1.39 -18.70 -3.72
CA SER A 97 0.87 -19.99 -4.19
C SER A 97 -0.62 -19.89 -4.54
N PRO A 98 -1.12 -20.64 -5.54
CA PRO A 98 -2.55 -20.70 -5.83
C PRO A 98 -3.40 -21.15 -4.63
N GLN A 99 -2.82 -21.87 -3.66
CA GLN A 99 -3.48 -22.29 -2.43
C GLN A 99 -3.78 -21.11 -1.49
N ASP A 100 -2.98 -20.04 -1.56
CA ASP A 100 -3.09 -18.84 -0.73
C ASP A 100 -4.29 -17.98 -1.16
N LYS A 101 -4.98 -18.35 -2.24
CA LYS A 101 -6.09 -17.57 -2.78
C LYS A 101 -7.18 -17.33 -1.73
N GLY A 102 -7.41 -16.06 -1.43
CA GLY A 102 -8.42 -15.62 -0.47
C GLY A 102 -7.89 -15.34 0.92
N CYS A 103 -6.58 -15.52 1.18
CA CYS A 103 -5.93 -15.09 2.43
C CYS A 103 -6.02 -13.58 2.64
N ALA A 104 -6.14 -12.79 1.58
CA ALA A 104 -6.47 -11.37 1.61
C ALA A 104 -7.77 -11.10 0.85
N LYS A 105 -8.61 -10.19 1.36
CA LYS A 105 -9.81 -9.70 0.66
C LYS A 105 -9.96 -8.20 0.81
N VAL A 106 -10.35 -7.55 -0.28
CA VAL A 106 -10.70 -6.13 -0.32
C VAL A 106 -12.16 -6.00 -0.74
N PHE A 107 -12.94 -5.23 0.02
CA PHE A 107 -14.31 -4.89 -0.33
C PHE A 107 -14.42 -3.40 -0.62
N TYR A 108 -15.25 -3.04 -1.60
CA TYR A 108 -15.59 -1.67 -1.90
C TYR A 108 -17.11 -1.52 -1.83
N PHE A 109 -17.57 -0.49 -1.12
CA PHE A 109 -18.98 -0.12 -1.06
C PHE A 109 -19.12 1.37 -1.35
N GLU A 110 -19.88 1.71 -2.41
CA GLU A 110 -20.13 3.10 -2.78
C GLU A 110 -21.11 3.80 -1.81
N ASP A 111 -22.07 3.05 -1.26
CA ASP A 111 -23.10 3.53 -0.33
C ASP A 111 -22.98 2.81 1.03
N THR A 112 -22.87 3.59 2.10
CA THR A 112 -22.73 3.12 3.49
C THR A 112 -23.98 3.36 4.35
N SER A 113 -25.12 3.69 3.73
CA SER A 113 -26.34 4.12 4.45
C SER A 113 -26.97 3.06 5.38
N ASN A 114 -26.77 1.76 5.12
CA ASN A 114 -27.33 0.67 5.93
C ASN A 114 -26.25 -0.07 6.74
N PHE A 115 -25.27 0.66 7.25
CA PHE A 115 -24.12 0.06 7.92
C PHE A 115 -24.22 0.23 9.44
N GLU A 116 -23.59 -0.69 10.17
CA GLU A 116 -23.43 -0.64 11.62
C GLU A 116 -22.06 -1.19 12.01
N LEU A 117 -21.67 -1.03 13.28
CA LEU A 117 -20.48 -1.69 13.78
C LEU A 117 -20.77 -3.18 13.94
N ILE A 118 -20.01 -4.01 13.21
CA ILE A 118 -20.14 -5.46 13.26
C ILE A 118 -19.14 -6.01 14.27
N ASP A 119 -19.62 -6.84 15.19
CA ASP A 119 -18.77 -7.55 16.14
C ASP A 119 -17.92 -8.61 15.43
N PHE A 120 -16.74 -8.87 15.98
CA PHE A 120 -15.87 -9.94 15.47
C PHE A 120 -16.56 -11.31 15.62
N PRO A 121 -16.25 -12.28 14.74
CA PRO A 121 -16.70 -13.65 14.89
C PRO A 121 -16.36 -14.24 16.27
N GLU A 122 -17.25 -15.06 16.82
CA GLU A 122 -17.06 -15.68 18.15
C GLU A 122 -15.84 -16.61 18.21
N ASP A 123 -15.48 -17.19 17.06
CA ASP A 123 -14.33 -18.09 16.86
C ASP A 123 -13.02 -17.34 16.54
N MET A 124 -13.03 -16.00 16.47
CA MET A 124 -11.81 -15.21 16.29
C MET A 124 -11.07 -15.02 17.61
N GLU A 125 -9.81 -15.47 17.66
CA GLU A 125 -8.92 -15.24 18.79
C GLU A 125 -8.52 -13.76 18.93
N ASP A 126 -8.23 -13.32 20.16
CA ASP A 126 -7.92 -11.92 20.46
C ASP A 126 -6.63 -11.43 19.78
N TYR A 127 -5.67 -12.31 19.51
CA TYR A 127 -4.44 -11.95 18.81
C TYR A 127 -4.69 -11.50 17.35
N TYR A 128 -5.81 -11.91 16.77
CA TYR A 128 -6.23 -11.56 15.41
C TYR A 128 -7.14 -10.33 15.36
N LYS A 129 -7.45 -9.73 16.51
CA LYS A 129 -8.25 -8.51 16.65
C LYS A 129 -7.33 -7.32 16.80
N ILE A 130 -7.12 -6.59 15.70
CA ILE A 130 -6.25 -5.40 15.71
C ILE A 130 -6.92 -4.29 16.54
N PRO A 131 -6.19 -3.63 17.46
CA PRO A 131 -6.72 -2.48 18.19
C PRO A 131 -7.18 -1.36 17.25
N GLU A 132 -8.11 -0.52 17.70
CA GLU A 132 -8.62 0.58 16.88
C GLU A 132 -7.67 1.80 16.94
N PHE A 133 -7.31 2.31 15.77
CA PHE A 133 -6.51 3.53 15.62
C PHE A 133 -7.24 4.51 14.71
N LYS A 134 -7.29 5.78 15.14
CA LYS A 134 -7.68 6.87 14.24
C LYS A 134 -6.56 7.08 13.24
N VAL A 135 -6.93 7.52 12.04
CA VAL A 135 -5.97 7.79 10.98
C VAL A 135 -5.99 9.24 10.53
N ASN A 136 -4.81 9.72 10.14
CA ASN A 136 -4.63 10.98 9.44
C ASN A 136 -3.87 10.72 8.15
N PHE A 137 -4.16 11.51 7.12
CA PHE A 137 -3.58 11.34 5.79
C PHE A 137 -2.69 12.53 5.42
N LYS A 138 -1.61 12.24 4.70
CA LYS A 138 -0.72 13.26 4.14
C LYS A 138 -0.32 12.86 2.73
N SER A 139 -0.32 13.82 1.80
CA SER A 139 0.28 13.60 0.48
C SER A 139 1.78 13.47 0.62
N ASN A 140 2.34 12.46 -0.03
CA ASN A 140 3.75 12.21 -0.13
C ASN A 140 4.11 11.81 -1.58
N ILE A 141 5.40 11.62 -1.84
CA ILE A 141 5.88 10.94 -3.04
C ILE A 141 6.37 9.56 -2.66
N SER A 142 6.21 8.61 -3.57
CA SER A 142 6.80 7.28 -3.49
C SER A 142 7.87 7.14 -4.56
N LEU A 143 9.05 6.68 -4.15
CA LEU A 143 10.13 6.29 -5.05
C LEU A 143 10.12 4.77 -5.22
N PRO A 144 10.41 4.26 -6.44
CA PRO A 144 10.53 2.82 -6.64
C PRO A 144 11.74 2.27 -5.90
N SER A 145 11.68 1.00 -5.49
CA SER A 145 12.90 0.25 -5.14
C SER A 145 13.83 0.16 -6.36
N TYR A 146 15.10 -0.20 -6.16
CA TYR A 146 15.99 -0.42 -7.32
C TYR A 146 15.44 -1.52 -8.24
N GLU A 147 14.90 -2.61 -7.67
CA GLU A 147 14.32 -3.71 -8.45
C GLU A 147 13.13 -3.23 -9.30
N ASP A 148 12.20 -2.46 -8.70
CA ASP A 148 11.07 -1.91 -9.45
C ASP A 148 11.53 -0.90 -10.50
N PHE A 149 12.53 -0.07 -10.19
CA PHE A 149 13.13 0.84 -11.16
C PHE A 149 13.76 0.10 -12.34
N ASP A 150 14.51 -0.98 -12.08
CA ASP A 150 15.14 -1.78 -13.13
C ASP A 150 14.08 -2.42 -14.03
N ASN A 151 13.02 -2.98 -13.43
CA ASN A 151 11.86 -3.51 -14.17
C ASN A 151 11.20 -2.42 -15.05
N LEU A 152 10.95 -1.24 -14.49
CA LEU A 152 10.40 -0.10 -15.25
C LEU A 152 11.33 0.33 -16.39
N ASN A 153 12.64 0.33 -16.15
CA ASN A 153 13.62 0.69 -17.15
C ASN A 153 13.71 -0.35 -18.28
N GLU A 154 13.57 -1.64 -17.98
CA GLU A 154 13.45 -2.70 -18.99
C GLU A 154 12.28 -2.43 -19.93
N ASP A 155 11.12 -2.05 -19.38
CA ASP A 155 9.88 -1.88 -20.12
C ASP A 155 9.83 -0.53 -20.88
N GLU A 156 10.19 0.56 -20.21
CA GLU A 156 10.04 1.93 -20.73
C GLU A 156 11.32 2.54 -21.32
N LYS A 157 12.45 1.83 -21.24
CA LYS A 157 13.75 2.29 -21.74
C LYS A 157 14.17 3.67 -21.19
N ILE A 158 13.92 3.88 -19.89
CA ILE A 158 14.14 5.16 -19.19
C ILE A 158 15.57 5.67 -19.36
N LEU A 159 16.56 4.81 -19.07
CA LEU A 159 17.98 5.15 -19.13
C LEU A 159 18.46 5.44 -20.56
N GLU A 160 17.77 4.95 -21.60
CA GLU A 160 18.16 5.19 -22.99
C GLU A 160 18.12 6.67 -23.36
N LYS A 161 17.19 7.43 -22.76
CA LYS A 161 17.07 8.89 -22.91
C LYS A 161 18.35 9.63 -22.52
N TYR A 162 19.18 9.01 -21.66
CA TYR A 162 20.37 9.60 -21.06
C TYR A 162 21.68 9.08 -21.62
N LYS A 163 21.67 8.10 -22.54
CA LYS A 163 22.87 7.47 -23.13
C LYS A 163 23.85 8.46 -23.77
N THR A 164 23.39 9.62 -24.21
CA THR A 164 24.24 10.67 -24.83
C THR A 164 24.95 11.57 -23.81
N HIS A 165 24.67 11.42 -22.51
CA HIS A 165 25.38 12.17 -21.47
C HIS A 165 26.86 11.77 -21.41
N LYS A 166 27.72 12.79 -21.28
CA LYS A 166 29.20 12.66 -21.32
C LYS A 166 29.78 11.64 -20.33
N ASN A 167 29.08 11.36 -19.23
CA ASN A 167 29.50 10.43 -18.18
C ASN A 167 28.49 9.29 -17.95
N PHE A 168 27.65 8.97 -18.94
CA PHE A 168 26.59 7.97 -18.78
C PHE A 168 27.12 6.57 -18.44
N LYS A 169 28.27 6.18 -19.00
CA LYS A 169 28.88 4.87 -18.72
C LYS A 169 29.29 4.74 -17.24
N ASP A 170 30.02 5.73 -16.72
CA ASP A 170 30.39 5.76 -15.30
C ASP A 170 29.16 5.85 -14.38
N PHE A 171 28.06 6.47 -14.85
CA PHE A 171 26.78 6.50 -14.15
C PHE A 171 26.15 5.11 -14.10
N GLU A 172 26.07 4.42 -15.24
CA GLU A 172 25.52 3.06 -15.33
C GLU A 172 26.30 2.07 -14.45
N ASP A 173 27.63 2.15 -14.47
CA ASP A 173 28.51 1.28 -13.67
C ASP A 173 28.31 1.46 -12.14
N LYS A 174 27.82 2.63 -11.69
CA LYS A 174 27.60 2.96 -10.27
C LYS A 174 26.12 3.05 -9.88
N LEU A 175 25.23 2.79 -10.83
CA LEU A 175 23.81 3.09 -10.67
C LEU A 175 23.22 2.39 -9.46
N PHE A 176 23.49 1.09 -9.33
CA PHE A 176 22.98 0.27 -8.23
C PHE A 176 23.43 0.82 -6.86
N ASP A 177 24.73 0.98 -6.66
CA ASP A 177 25.29 1.38 -5.36
C ASP A 177 24.73 2.74 -4.92
N GLU A 178 24.78 3.74 -5.79
CA GLU A 178 24.35 5.11 -5.47
C GLU A 178 22.82 5.23 -5.37
N TYR A 179 22.08 4.45 -6.16
CA TYR A 179 20.62 4.37 -6.03
C TYR A 179 20.24 3.81 -4.67
N SER A 180 20.85 2.68 -4.29
CA SER A 180 20.58 2.03 -3.00
C SER A 180 20.88 2.97 -1.85
N GLU A 181 21.99 3.70 -1.86
CA GLU A 181 22.30 4.68 -0.82
C GLU A 181 21.22 5.77 -0.70
N ILE A 182 20.78 6.36 -1.83
CA ILE A 182 19.73 7.38 -1.83
C ILE A 182 18.38 6.81 -1.39
N TYR A 183 18.06 5.59 -1.83
CA TYR A 183 16.82 4.93 -1.48
C TYR A 183 16.78 4.57 0.00
N ASP A 184 17.87 4.08 0.58
CA ASP A 184 17.99 3.78 2.00
C ASP A 184 17.85 5.07 2.84
N GLU A 185 18.55 6.16 2.47
CA GLU A 185 18.37 7.48 3.10
C GLU A 185 16.92 7.96 3.04
N TYR A 186 16.25 7.75 1.89
CA TYR A 186 14.84 8.09 1.72
C TYR A 186 13.96 7.23 2.62
N MET A 187 14.14 5.91 2.65
CA MET A 187 13.35 4.98 3.47
C MET A 187 13.53 5.23 4.96
N GLU A 188 14.75 5.53 5.42
CA GLU A 188 15.04 5.93 6.81
C GLU A 188 14.36 7.25 7.20
N SER A 189 14.07 8.12 6.22
CA SER A 189 13.40 9.40 6.45
C SER A 189 11.87 9.32 6.55
N ILE A 190 11.28 8.18 6.17
CA ILE A 190 9.82 7.99 6.17
C ILE A 190 9.33 7.76 7.60
N GLU A 191 8.30 8.51 8.00
CA GLU A 191 7.74 8.44 9.35
C GLU A 191 6.68 7.32 9.52
N SER A 192 6.11 6.82 8.41
CA SER A 192 5.13 5.75 8.40
C SER A 192 5.16 4.96 7.09
N HIS A 193 5.12 3.64 7.18
CA HIS A 193 5.07 2.71 6.04
C HIS A 193 3.64 2.31 5.66
N THR A 194 2.63 2.73 6.43
CA THR A 194 1.22 2.49 6.09
C THR A 194 0.80 3.54 5.07
N LYS A 195 0.38 3.12 3.87
CA LYS A 195 0.09 4.02 2.77
C LYS A 195 -0.97 3.49 1.80
N LEU A 196 -1.50 4.38 0.99
CA LEU A 196 -2.27 4.10 -0.21
C LEU A 196 -1.54 4.65 -1.43
N LEU A 197 -1.68 3.95 -2.56
CA LEU A 197 -1.02 4.28 -3.82
C LEU A 197 0.52 4.22 -3.70
N GLY A 198 1.23 4.76 -4.69
CA GLY A 198 2.69 4.70 -4.74
C GLY A 198 3.26 3.34 -5.16
N TYR A 199 4.55 3.14 -4.86
CA TYR A 199 5.23 1.85 -4.97
C TYR A 199 5.09 1.06 -3.68
N PRO A 200 5.07 -0.28 -3.73
CA PRO A 200 5.09 -1.10 -2.53
C PRO A 200 6.43 -0.97 -1.78
N ASP A 201 6.38 -0.90 -0.45
CA ASP A 201 7.58 -1.00 0.39
C ASP A 201 7.91 -2.47 0.60
N ILE A 202 8.72 -3.04 -0.30
CA ILE A 202 9.01 -4.47 -0.34
C ILE A 202 10.10 -4.82 0.67
N ILE A 203 9.83 -5.81 1.52
CA ILE A 203 10.83 -6.36 2.46
C ILE A 203 11.67 -7.47 1.80
N GLN A 204 11.18 -8.13 0.73
CA GLN A 204 11.89 -9.21 0.03
C GLN A 204 11.95 -9.06 -1.50
N ASN A 205 10.87 -9.34 -2.25
CA ASN A 205 10.83 -9.17 -3.71
C ASN A 205 9.45 -8.68 -4.18
N SER A 206 9.40 -8.01 -5.33
CA SER A 206 8.15 -7.49 -5.91
C SER A 206 7.18 -8.61 -6.35
N MET A 207 5.89 -8.46 -6.04
CA MET A 207 4.82 -9.41 -6.43
C MET A 207 4.14 -9.05 -7.75
N GLU A 208 4.36 -7.84 -8.29
CA GLU A 208 3.56 -7.26 -9.39
C GLU A 208 3.59 -8.13 -10.66
N ARG A 209 4.75 -8.69 -11.03
CA ARG A 209 4.87 -9.60 -12.20
C ARG A 209 4.24 -10.99 -11.97
N ARG A 210 4.03 -11.43 -10.72
CA ARG A 210 3.52 -12.78 -10.40
C ARG A 210 2.00 -12.88 -10.32
N MET A 211 1.30 -11.81 -9.93
CA MET A 211 -0.17 -11.80 -9.96
C MET A 211 -0.74 -11.84 -11.39
N CYS A 212 -0.08 -11.18 -12.35
CA CYS A 212 -0.51 -11.17 -13.76
C CYS A 212 -0.37 -12.52 -14.48
N SER A 213 0.42 -13.46 -13.93
CA SER A 213 0.64 -14.79 -14.50
C SER A 213 -0.31 -15.87 -13.96
N CYS A 214 -1.22 -15.51 -13.05
CA CYS A 214 -2.20 -16.43 -12.44
C CYS A 214 -3.62 -16.34 -13.02
N ASN A 215 -3.79 -15.79 -14.23
CA ASN A 215 -5.07 -15.80 -14.97
C ASN A 215 -5.11 -16.87 -16.06
#